data_AF-A0A640T2A2-F1
#
_entry.id   AF-A0A640T2A2-F1
#
_cell.length_a   1.000
_cell.length_b   1.000
_cell.length_c   1.000
_cell.angle_alpha   90.00
_cell.angle_beta   90.00
_cell.angle_gamma   90.00
#
_symmetry.space_group_name_H-M   'P 1'
#
loop_
_entity.id
_entity.type
_entity.pdbx_description
1 polymer ?
#
loop_
_entity_poly.entity_id
_entity_poly.type
_entity_poly.pdbx_seq_one_letter_code
_entity_poly.pdbx_strand_id
1 'polypeptide(L)'
;MDGRMTGSAGSHRASECSAPSARSPRLTALSDLVGHPMPEGVRGALVRSVLPVPGPGLHTTWVPITSSRLRLPGHRGPDRIRPGCVMLSWAPAAEGGMDVTAHLGLVSMEVVLANWPGLKGDWSQTVHPTVYEVIGLHAALSVATDALQLANRLADA
;
A
#
# COMPACT_ATOMS: atom_id res chain seq x y z
N MET A 1 13.70 14.49 56.17
CA MET A 1 13.50 13.09 56.56
C MET A 1 12.04 12.76 56.27
N ASP A 2 11.60 12.80 55.01
CA ASP A 2 11.82 11.77 53.96
C ASP A 2 11.22 10.42 54.38
N GLY A 3 10.35 9.75 53.63
CA GLY A 3 10.27 9.74 52.17
C GLY A 3 8.88 9.40 51.63
N ARG A 4 8.70 9.91 50.41
CA ARG A 4 7.59 9.77 49.49
C ARG A 4 7.81 8.48 48.69
N MET A 5 6.95 7.47 48.84
CA MET A 5 6.90 6.36 47.88
C MET A 5 5.97 6.73 46.73
N THR A 6 6.55 7.14 45.60
CA THR A 6 5.85 7.21 44.31
C THR A 6 6.01 5.86 43.60
N GLY A 7 4.94 5.06 43.60
CA GLY A 7 4.81 3.92 42.70
C GLY A 7 4.57 4.41 41.28
N SER A 8 5.58 4.26 40.42
CA SER A 8 5.50 4.55 39.00
C SER A 8 4.75 3.39 38.31
N ALA A 9 3.48 3.62 37.96
CA ALA A 9 2.77 2.76 37.03
C ALA A 9 3.26 3.10 35.62
N GLY A 10 4.05 2.19 35.05
CA GLY A 10 4.48 2.24 33.66
C GLY A 10 3.26 2.18 32.73
N SER A 11 2.88 3.33 32.20
CA SER A 11 1.87 3.46 31.16
C SER A 11 2.49 2.98 29.84
N HIS A 12 2.24 1.72 29.50
CA HIS A 12 2.39 1.21 28.14
C HIS A 12 1.43 1.97 27.24
N ARG A 13 1.95 3.03 26.62
CA ARG A 13 1.24 3.82 25.61
C ARG A 13 1.14 2.96 24.36
N ALA A 14 0.02 2.25 24.20
CA ALA A 14 -0.36 1.69 22.92
C ALA A 14 -0.45 2.86 21.92
N SER A 15 0.50 2.92 20.98
CA SER A 15 0.35 3.75 19.79
C SER A 15 -0.80 3.16 18.98
N GLU A 16 -2.02 3.64 19.24
CA GLU A 16 -3.18 3.31 18.44
C GLU A 16 -2.90 3.77 17.00
N CYS A 17 -2.69 2.82 16.10
CA CYS A 17 -2.82 3.03 14.66
C CYS A 17 -4.30 3.31 14.34
N SER A 18 -4.78 4.49 14.73
CA SER A 18 -6.14 4.93 14.47
C SER A 18 -6.40 4.96 12.97
N ALA A 19 -7.51 4.35 12.55
CA ALA A 19 -7.99 4.42 11.18
C ALA A 19 -8.03 5.88 10.71
N PRO A 20 -7.52 6.20 9.51
CA PRO A 20 -7.45 7.59 9.08
C PRO A 20 -8.87 8.14 8.88
N SER A 21 -9.17 9.22 9.60
CA SER A 21 -10.38 10.01 9.42
C SER A 21 -10.42 10.57 7.99
N ALA A 22 -11.62 10.70 7.42
CA ALA A 22 -11.89 11.06 6.01
C ALA A 22 -11.39 12.45 5.55
N ARG A 23 -10.57 13.15 6.35
CA ARG A 23 -9.91 14.41 5.98
C ARG A 23 -8.45 14.12 5.63
N SER A 24 -8.21 14.01 4.33
CA SER A 24 -6.92 13.81 3.67
C SER A 24 -6.22 12.48 3.99
N PRO A 25 -6.07 11.57 3.01
CA PRO A 25 -5.28 10.37 3.21
C PRO A 25 -3.84 10.77 3.53
N ARG A 26 -3.39 10.49 4.76
CA ARG A 26 -2.00 10.74 5.14
C ARG A 26 -1.11 9.77 4.37
N LEU A 27 -0.12 10.33 3.69
CA LEU A 27 0.95 9.54 3.10
C LEU A 27 1.81 9.01 4.24
N THR A 28 2.01 7.70 4.30
CA THR A 28 2.77 7.06 5.38
C THR A 28 3.82 6.14 4.77
N ALA A 29 5.05 6.21 5.31
CA ALA A 29 6.09 5.28 4.89
C ALA A 29 5.73 3.87 5.34
N LEU A 30 5.92 2.89 4.45
CA LEU A 30 5.58 1.50 4.75
C LEU A 30 6.40 0.95 5.91
N SER A 31 7.65 1.41 6.06
CA SER A 31 8.54 1.10 7.18
C SER A 31 7.93 1.45 8.54
N ASP A 32 7.06 2.45 8.61
CA ASP A 32 6.39 2.86 9.86
C ASP A 32 5.20 1.94 10.20
N LEU A 33 4.75 1.14 9.23
CA LEU A 33 3.57 0.28 9.34
C LEU A 33 3.92 -1.19 9.56
N VAL A 34 5.16 -1.61 9.27
CA VAL A 34 5.55 -3.03 9.24
C VAL A 34 5.41 -3.77 10.58
N GLY A 35 5.50 -3.04 11.70
CA GLY A 35 5.34 -3.60 13.05
C GLY A 35 3.89 -3.73 13.52
N HIS A 36 2.92 -3.30 12.71
CA HIS A 36 1.52 -3.23 13.11
C HIS A 36 0.62 -4.01 12.15
N PRO A 37 -0.38 -4.75 12.66
CA PRO A 37 -1.39 -5.34 11.80
C PRO A 37 -2.16 -4.24 11.07
N MET A 38 -2.74 -4.60 9.94
CA MET A 38 -3.61 -3.69 9.21
C MET A 38 -4.77 -3.21 10.11
N PRO A 39 -5.05 -1.89 10.17
CA PRO A 39 -6.16 -1.37 10.96
C PRO A 39 -7.50 -1.97 10.54
N GLU A 40 -8.45 -2.02 11.47
CA GLU A 40 -9.83 -2.40 11.11
C GLU A 40 -10.47 -1.37 10.17
N GLY A 41 -11.34 -1.84 9.28
CA GLY A 41 -12.07 -0.97 8.37
C GLY A 41 -11.30 -0.50 7.13
N VAL A 42 -10.06 -0.99 6.91
CA VAL A 42 -9.31 -0.79 5.66
C VAL A 42 -9.18 -2.10 4.87
N ARG A 43 -9.15 -2.00 3.54
CA ARG A 43 -8.88 -3.12 2.63
C ARG A 43 -7.39 -3.39 2.47
N GLY A 44 -6.57 -2.33 2.58
CA GLY A 44 -5.14 -2.38 2.34
C GLY A 44 -4.53 -0.98 2.27
N ALA A 45 -3.21 -0.93 2.04
CA ALA A 45 -2.47 0.30 1.80
C ALA A 45 -2.11 0.38 0.31
N LEU A 46 -2.62 1.39 -0.39
CA LEU A 46 -2.32 1.67 -1.79
C LEU A 46 -0.96 2.37 -1.88
N VAL A 47 -0.08 1.82 -2.70
CA VAL A 47 1.23 2.41 -2.99
C VAL A 47 1.04 3.68 -3.82
N ARG A 48 1.66 4.77 -3.37
CA ARG A 48 1.57 6.11 -3.97
C ARG A 48 2.87 6.57 -4.60
N SER A 49 3.99 6.16 -4.01
CA SER A 49 5.32 6.47 -4.51
C SER A 49 6.25 5.33 -4.15
N VAL A 50 7.17 5.03 -5.08
CA VAL A 50 8.27 4.10 -4.87
C VAL A 50 9.56 4.79 -5.27
N LEU A 51 10.45 5.00 -4.30
CA LEU A 51 11.79 5.51 -4.57
C LEU A 51 12.70 4.36 -5.03
N PRO A 52 13.65 4.62 -5.96
CA PRO A 52 14.60 3.61 -6.45
C PRO A 52 15.56 3.07 -5.37
N VAL A 53 15.60 3.71 -4.20
CA VAL A 53 16.48 3.34 -3.09
C VAL A 53 15.76 2.35 -2.17
N PRO A 54 16.35 1.19 -1.85
CA PRO A 54 15.86 0.29 -0.80
C PRO A 54 15.90 1.02 0.56
N GLY A 55 14.76 1.16 1.22
CA GLY A 55 14.64 1.94 2.47
C GLY A 55 13.20 2.36 2.75
N PRO A 56 12.91 3.56 3.31
CA PRO A 56 11.55 4.08 3.48
C PRO A 56 10.86 4.43 2.15
N GLY A 57 11.39 3.93 1.03
CA GLY A 57 11.05 4.31 -0.34
C GLY A 57 9.63 3.98 -0.77
N LEU A 58 8.88 3.18 0.00
CA LEU A 58 7.48 2.92 -0.26
C LEU A 58 6.60 3.84 0.58
N HIS A 59 5.92 4.75 -0.10
CA HIS A 59 4.89 5.56 0.51
C HIS A 59 3.50 5.05 0.15
N THR A 60 2.65 4.92 1.16
CA THR A 60 1.33 4.32 1.01
C THR A 60 0.23 5.20 1.57
N THR A 61 -1.00 4.84 1.22
CA THR A 61 -2.23 5.45 1.72
C THR A 61 -3.24 4.35 1.99
N TRP A 62 -3.84 4.36 3.18
CA TRP A 62 -4.92 3.44 3.49
C TRP A 62 -6.13 3.58 2.57
N VAL A 63 -6.68 2.44 2.16
CA VAL A 63 -7.92 2.33 1.39
C VAL A 63 -9.01 1.78 2.32
N PRO A 64 -10.02 2.57 2.68
CA PRO A 64 -11.15 2.08 3.47
C PRO A 64 -11.89 0.92 2.79
N ILE A 65 -12.49 0.00 3.55
CA ILE A 65 -13.36 -1.06 2.97
C ILE A 65 -14.60 -0.45 2.29
N THR A 66 -15.00 0.75 2.70
CA THR A 66 -16.22 1.45 2.25
C THR A 66 -15.98 2.51 1.17
N SER A 67 -14.77 2.61 0.60
CA SER A 67 -14.38 3.72 -0.27
C SER A 67 -14.99 3.69 -1.68
N SER A 68 -16.31 3.83 -1.77
CA SER A 68 -17.04 4.24 -2.98
C SER A 68 -16.69 5.68 -3.46
N ARG A 69 -15.71 6.36 -2.85
CA ARG A 69 -15.44 7.79 -3.03
C ARG A 69 -14.37 8.14 -4.09
N LEU A 70 -13.75 7.17 -4.74
CA LEU A 70 -12.91 7.39 -5.94
C LEU A 70 -13.72 7.23 -7.25
N ARG A 71 -15.01 7.57 -7.24
CA ARG A 71 -15.79 7.70 -8.47
C ARG A 71 -15.34 8.94 -9.24
N LEU A 72 -14.36 8.77 -10.13
CA LEU A 72 -14.24 9.64 -11.30
C LEU A 72 -15.49 9.43 -12.18
N PRO A 73 -16.08 10.49 -12.78
CA PRO A 73 -17.18 10.33 -13.71
C PRO A 73 -16.75 9.42 -14.87
N GLY A 74 -17.38 8.26 -15.02
CA GLY A 74 -17.11 7.30 -16.10
C GLY A 74 -16.70 5.88 -15.68
N HIS A 75 -16.37 5.64 -14.40
CA HIS A 75 -15.98 4.29 -13.94
C HIS A 75 -17.16 3.57 -13.26
N ARG A 76 -17.79 2.62 -13.97
CA ARG A 76 -18.89 1.79 -13.47
C ARG A 76 -18.36 0.40 -13.15
N GLY A 77 -17.74 0.25 -11.97
CA GLY A 77 -17.28 -1.02 -11.43
C GLY A 77 -17.12 -0.94 -9.91
N PRO A 78 -17.15 -2.08 -9.18
CA PRO A 78 -16.87 -2.09 -7.74
C PRO A 78 -15.49 -1.50 -7.45
N ASP A 79 -15.26 -1.11 -6.20
CA ASP A 79 -14.03 -0.53 -5.65
C ASP A 79 -12.78 -1.32 -6.10
N ARG A 80 -12.19 -0.93 -7.25
CA ARG A 80 -11.12 -1.66 -7.95
C ARG A 80 -9.86 -0.82 -7.93
N ILE A 81 -8.73 -1.49 -7.73
CA ILE A 81 -7.42 -0.86 -7.85
C ILE A 81 -7.27 -0.34 -9.29
N ARG A 82 -6.86 0.93 -9.42
CA ARG A 82 -6.61 1.55 -10.73
C ARG A 82 -5.52 0.77 -11.48
N PRO A 83 -5.58 0.64 -12.82
CA PRO A 83 -4.54 -0.02 -13.59
C PRO A 83 -3.15 0.53 -13.23
N GLY A 84 -2.18 -0.36 -13.03
CA GLY A 84 -0.80 -0.01 -12.67
C GLY A 84 -0.57 0.37 -11.21
N CYS A 85 -1.63 0.50 -10.40
CA CYS A 85 -1.49 0.72 -8.98
C CYS A 85 -1.33 -0.62 -8.25
N VAL A 86 -0.54 -0.62 -7.17
CA VAL A 86 -0.32 -1.78 -6.31
C VAL A 86 -0.89 -1.50 -4.92
N MET A 87 -1.69 -2.42 -4.38
CA MET A 87 -2.19 -2.38 -3.00
C MET A 87 -1.55 -3.51 -2.21
N LEU A 88 -1.09 -3.19 -1.01
CA LEU A 88 -0.58 -4.16 -0.05
C LEU A 88 -1.66 -4.41 1.01
N SER A 89 -1.94 -5.68 1.29
CA SER A 89 -2.78 -6.12 2.40
C SER A 89 -1.97 -7.06 3.29
N TRP A 90 -2.08 -6.93 4.60
CA TRP A 90 -1.37 -7.83 5.51
C TRP A 90 -2.14 -8.12 6.78
N ALA A 91 -1.85 -9.30 7.34
CA ALA A 91 -2.44 -9.77 8.60
C ALA A 91 -1.39 -10.55 9.41
N PRO A 92 -1.55 -10.66 10.74
CA PRO A 92 -0.70 -11.52 11.55
C PRO A 92 -0.76 -12.98 11.07
N ALA A 93 0.41 -13.59 10.89
CA ALA A 93 0.53 -14.99 10.52
C ALA A 93 0.36 -15.91 11.75
N ALA A 94 -0.14 -17.14 11.54
CA ALA A 94 -0.37 -18.11 12.63
C ALA A 94 0.91 -18.48 13.40
N GLU A 95 2.05 -18.54 12.72
CA GLU A 95 3.37 -18.86 13.30
C GLU A 95 4.16 -17.60 13.73
N GLY A 96 3.51 -16.44 13.73
CA GLY A 96 4.11 -15.14 13.97
C GLY A 96 4.72 -14.50 12.72
N GLY A 97 4.86 -13.17 12.75
CA GLY A 97 5.16 -12.36 11.57
C GLY A 97 3.89 -11.86 10.88
N MET A 98 4.02 -11.46 9.63
CA MET A 98 2.95 -10.89 8.80
C MET A 98 2.84 -11.66 7.49
N ASP A 99 1.64 -12.14 7.19
CA ASP A 99 1.27 -12.58 5.86
C ASP A 99 0.97 -11.34 5.03
N VAL A 100 1.78 -11.08 4.00
CA VAL A 100 1.66 -9.91 3.14
C VAL A 100 1.27 -10.35 1.74
N THR A 101 0.23 -9.72 1.19
CA THR A 101 -0.21 -9.94 -0.19
C THR A 101 -0.18 -8.62 -0.94
N ALA A 102 0.40 -8.64 -2.14
CA ALA A 102 0.32 -7.54 -3.10
C ALA A 102 -0.76 -7.83 -4.15
N HIS A 103 -1.59 -6.84 -4.43
CA HIS A 103 -2.60 -6.86 -5.47
C HIS A 103 -2.28 -5.79 -6.51
N LEU A 104 -2.34 -6.15 -7.79
CA LEU A 104 -2.11 -5.26 -8.92
C LEU A 104 -3.45 -4.97 -9.62
N GLY A 105 -3.75 -3.69 -9.82
CA GLY A 105 -4.84 -3.27 -10.69
C GLY A 105 -4.45 -3.44 -12.15
N LEU A 106 -5.32 -4.11 -12.93
CA LEU A 106 -5.29 -4.20 -14.38
C LEU A 106 -6.55 -3.54 -14.97
N VAL A 107 -6.58 -3.38 -16.28
CA VAL A 107 -7.67 -2.67 -17.00
C VAL A 107 -9.06 -3.22 -16.64
N SER A 108 -9.22 -4.54 -16.55
CA SER A 108 -10.51 -5.20 -16.34
C SER A 108 -10.65 -5.90 -14.99
N MET A 109 -9.59 -6.01 -14.20
CA MET A 109 -9.56 -6.84 -12.99
C MET A 109 -8.44 -6.44 -12.02
N GLU A 110 -8.55 -6.94 -10.80
CA GLU A 110 -7.49 -6.93 -9.79
C GLU A 110 -6.92 -8.35 -9.71
N VAL A 111 -5.59 -8.48 -9.67
CA VAL A 111 -4.91 -9.78 -9.59
C VAL A 111 -3.94 -9.81 -8.42
N VAL A 112 -3.75 -10.99 -7.82
CA VAL A 112 -2.68 -11.20 -6.85
C VAL A 112 -1.35 -11.13 -7.60
N LEU A 113 -0.54 -10.14 -7.26
CA LEU A 113 0.79 -9.96 -7.80
C LEU A 113 1.80 -10.90 -7.12
N ALA A 114 1.77 -10.92 -5.79
CA ALA A 114 2.70 -11.69 -4.99
C ALA A 114 2.10 -11.96 -3.60
N ASN A 115 2.55 -13.05 -3.00
CA ASN A 115 2.21 -13.41 -1.64
C ASN A 115 3.47 -13.80 -0.87
N TRP A 116 3.65 -13.22 0.31
CA TRP A 116 4.78 -13.46 1.19
C TRP A 116 4.26 -13.90 2.57
N PRO A 117 4.26 -15.21 2.86
CA PRO A 117 3.79 -15.70 4.14
C PRO A 117 4.83 -15.46 5.25
N GLY A 118 4.36 -15.12 6.45
CA GLY A 118 5.16 -15.11 7.67
C GLY A 118 6.37 -14.18 7.68
N LEU A 119 6.32 -13.03 6.99
CA LEU A 119 7.41 -12.07 6.97
C LEU A 119 7.67 -11.48 8.36
N LYS A 120 8.94 -11.36 8.75
CA LYS A 120 9.38 -10.88 10.07
C LYS A 120 10.22 -9.62 9.92
N GLY A 121 10.26 -8.80 10.97
CA GLY A 121 11.06 -7.57 11.00
C GLY A 121 10.54 -6.51 10.02
N ASP A 122 11.45 -5.72 9.45
CA ASP A 122 11.11 -4.73 8.42
C ASP A 122 10.91 -5.38 7.05
N TRP A 123 9.72 -5.94 6.87
CA TRP A 123 9.33 -6.60 5.63
C TRP A 123 9.16 -5.65 4.44
N SER A 124 9.19 -4.32 4.66
CA SER A 124 9.12 -3.34 3.57
C SER A 124 10.26 -3.52 2.56
N GLN A 125 11.45 -3.93 3.03
CA GLN A 125 12.60 -4.22 2.19
C GLN A 125 12.41 -5.47 1.33
N THR A 126 11.61 -6.43 1.79
CA THR A 126 11.35 -7.68 1.04
C THR A 126 10.37 -7.43 -0.09
N VAL A 127 9.32 -6.62 0.16
CA VAL A 127 8.29 -6.33 -0.86
C VAL A 127 8.72 -5.26 -1.85
N HIS A 128 9.63 -4.35 -1.45
CA HIS A 128 10.04 -3.19 -2.24
C HIS A 128 10.51 -3.54 -3.67
N PRO A 129 11.45 -4.48 -3.89
CA PRO A 129 11.93 -4.76 -5.24
C PRO A 129 10.81 -5.19 -6.18
N THR A 130 9.92 -6.07 -5.72
CA THR A 130 8.79 -6.53 -6.54
C THR A 130 7.84 -5.39 -6.89
N VAL A 131 7.52 -4.55 -5.90
CA VAL A 131 6.61 -3.41 -6.09
C VAL A 131 7.23 -2.36 -7.02
N TYR A 132 8.52 -2.07 -6.86
CA TYR A 132 9.26 -1.12 -7.70
C TYR A 132 9.28 -1.55 -9.17
N GLU A 133 9.69 -2.80 -9.43
CA GLU A 133 9.80 -3.34 -10.79
C GLU A 133 8.46 -3.36 -11.51
N VAL A 134 7.38 -3.76 -10.83
CA VAL A 134 6.04 -3.85 -11.44
C VAL A 134 5.48 -2.48 -11.79
N ILE A 135 5.66 -1.50 -10.91
CA ILE A 135 5.25 -0.12 -11.19
C ILE A 135 6.08 0.46 -12.34
N GLY A 136 7.39 0.22 -12.35
CA GLY A 136 8.29 0.63 -13.43
C GLY A 136 7.91 0.00 -14.78
N LEU A 137 7.65 -1.31 -14.79
CA LEU A 137 7.22 -2.04 -15.99
C LEU A 137 5.89 -1.53 -16.52
N HIS A 138 4.91 -1.29 -15.64
CA HIS A 138 3.62 -0.74 -16.05
C HIS A 138 3.76 0.68 -16.65
N ALA A 139 4.60 1.52 -16.05
CA ALA A 139 4.89 2.85 -16.57
C ALA A 139 5.55 2.79 -17.95
N ALA A 140 6.56 1.92 -18.13
CA ALA A 140 7.21 1.70 -19.41
C ALA A 140 6.24 1.20 -20.48
N LEU A 141 5.37 0.24 -20.14
CA LEU A 141 4.36 -0.29 -21.05
C LEU A 141 3.32 0.78 -21.43
N SER A 142 2.92 1.63 -20.49
CA SER A 142 1.99 2.74 -20.76
C SER A 142 2.60 3.72 -21.76
N VAL A 143 3.85 4.13 -21.54
CA VAL A 143 4.59 5.02 -22.47
C VAL A 143 4.74 4.38 -23.86
N ALA A 144 5.11 3.10 -23.92
CA ALA A 144 5.23 2.38 -25.20
C ALA A 144 3.89 2.30 -25.95
N THR A 145 2.80 2.08 -25.22
CA THR A 145 1.44 2.04 -25.77
C THR A 145 1.03 3.39 -26.33
N ASP A 146 1.28 4.48 -25.58
CA ASP A 146 0.97 5.84 -26.02
C ASP A 146 1.77 6.23 -27.26
N ALA A 147 3.07 5.87 -27.30
CA ALA A 147 3.93 6.11 -28.45
C ALA A 147 3.47 5.34 -29.69
N LEU A 148 3.08 4.08 -29.54
CA LEU A 148 2.54 3.27 -30.64
C LEU A 148 1.23 3.84 -31.16
N GLN A 149 0.32 4.25 -30.27
CA GLN A 149 -0.95 4.87 -30.67
C GLN A 149 -0.72 6.20 -31.41
N LEU A 150 0.25 7.00 -30.97
CA LEU A 150 0.62 8.23 -31.66
C LEU A 150 1.20 7.94 -33.05
N ALA A 151 2.11 6.97 -33.16
CA ALA A 151 2.71 6.58 -34.43
C ALA A 151 1.65 6.12 -35.44
N ASN A 152 0.68 5.30 -35.01
CA ASN A 152 -0.42 4.86 -35.86
C ASN A 152 -1.26 6.04 -36.37
N ARG A 153 -1.62 6.99 -35.49
CA ARG A 153 -2.37 8.19 -35.90
C ARG A 153 -1.63 9.05 -36.92
N LEU A 154 -0.30 9.10 -36.86
CA LEU A 154 0.52 9.86 -37.80
C LEU A 154 0.70 9.14 -39.15
N ALA A 155 0.60 7.82 -39.17
CA ALA A 155 0.68 7.04 -40.42
C ALA A 155 -0.65 7.05 -41.20
N ASP A 156 -1.78 7.20 -40.50
CA ASP A 156 -3.12 7.29 -41.09
C ASP A 156 -3.49 8.72 -41.57
N ALA A 157 -2.63 9.71 -41.32
CA ALA A 157 -2.80 11.12 -41.70
C ALA A 157 -2.07 11.46 -43.00
#